data_AF-A0A7C0YG21-F1
#
_entry.id   AF-A0A7C0YG21-F1
#
_cell.length_a   1.000
_cell.length_b   1.000
_cell.length_c   1.000
_cell.angle_alpha   90.00
_cell.angle_beta   90.00
_cell.angle_gamma   90.00
#
_symmetry.space_group_name_H-M   'P 1'
#
loop_
_entity.id
_entity.type
_entity.pdbx_description
1 polymer ?
#
loop_
_entity_poly.entity_id
_entity_poly.type
_entity_poly.pdbx_seq_one_letter_code
_entity_poly.pdbx_strand_id
1 'polypeptide(L)'
;MARIENPLLLSIYGSLVDKILAETSNIEEANERLRELGRGMAEQIYLTTEIVDKTKESIMTREDVAKLIEAVYKILYDRKPTEIDMESARGSVRISDKDCIWCQDVNLEGMRGFGYCEVFSGILEAILAFKGVEAKVFEESCKATGASACLWNVRLT
;
A
#
# COMPACT_ATOMS: atom_id res chain seq x y z
N MET A 1 19.20 13.80 10.22
CA MET A 1 17.77 13.55 9.92
C MET A 1 17.69 13.11 8.48
N ALA A 2 17.03 11.99 8.18
CA ALA A 2 16.78 11.60 6.80
C ALA A 2 15.89 12.66 6.13
N ARG A 3 16.08 12.90 4.84
CA ARG A 3 15.23 13.84 4.09
C ARG A 3 13.84 13.21 3.96
N ILE A 4 12.81 13.89 4.44
CA ILE A 4 11.43 13.44 4.28
C ILE A 4 11.04 13.53 2.80
N GLU A 5 10.66 12.41 2.21
CA GLU A 5 10.16 12.31 0.85
C GLU A 5 8.69 12.76 0.85
N ASN A 6 8.43 13.93 0.23
CA ASN A 6 7.11 14.53 0.12
C ASN A 6 6.44 14.88 1.47
N PRO A 7 6.95 15.89 2.20
CA PRO A 7 6.41 16.29 3.50
C PRO A 7 4.94 16.75 3.46
N LEU A 8 4.47 17.30 2.34
CA LEU A 8 3.08 17.70 2.19
C LEU A 8 2.14 16.48 2.19
N LEU A 9 2.45 15.47 1.37
CA LEU A 9 1.69 14.23 1.31
C LEU A 9 1.60 13.57 2.69
N LEU A 10 2.74 13.44 3.37
CA LEU A 10 2.82 12.78 4.67
C LEU A 10 2.10 13.55 5.77
N SER A 11 2.15 14.89 5.75
CA SER A 11 1.40 15.73 6.70
C SER A 11 -0.11 15.60 6.50
N ILE A 12 -0.58 15.62 5.24
CA ILE A 12 -2.00 15.41 4.92
C ILE A 12 -2.43 14.01 5.36
N TYR A 13 -1.63 13.00 5.02
CA TYR A 13 -1.94 11.62 5.36
C TYR A 13 -1.99 11.38 6.88
N GLY A 14 -0.99 11.86 7.62
CA GLY A 14 -0.97 11.79 9.08
C GLY A 14 -2.21 12.43 9.70
N SER A 15 -2.60 13.62 9.23
CA SER A 15 -3.83 14.26 9.72
C SER A 15 -5.11 13.46 9.43
N LEU A 16 -5.17 12.75 8.30
CA LEU A 16 -6.29 11.86 7.99
C LEU A 16 -6.30 10.63 8.88
N VAL A 17 -5.13 10.05 9.15
CA VAL A 17 -4.97 8.93 10.08
C VAL A 17 -5.43 9.32 11.48
N ASP A 18 -4.97 10.47 12.01
CA ASP A 18 -5.36 10.97 13.32
C ASP A 18 -6.88 11.15 13.42
N LYS A 19 -7.51 11.69 12.37
CA LYS A 19 -8.95 11.84 12.29
C LYS A 19 -9.67 10.49 12.31
N ILE A 20 -9.21 9.53 11.50
CA ILE A 20 -9.79 8.19 11.46
C ILE A 20 -9.69 7.53 12.84
N LEU A 21 -8.51 7.56 13.47
CA LEU A 21 -8.31 7.01 14.81
C LEU A 21 -9.24 7.64 15.84
N ALA A 22 -9.46 8.96 15.77
CA ALA A 22 -10.38 9.66 16.67
C ALA A 22 -11.87 9.31 16.44
N GLU A 23 -12.24 8.93 15.23
CA GLU A 23 -13.63 8.62 14.85
C GLU A 23 -13.99 7.13 14.88
N THR A 24 -13.01 6.26 15.13
CA THR A 24 -13.19 4.80 15.19
C THR A 24 -13.09 4.28 16.61
N SER A 25 -13.81 3.19 16.87
CA SER A 25 -13.88 2.58 18.21
C SER A 25 -12.80 1.52 18.46
N ASN A 26 -12.19 1.00 17.39
CA ASN A 26 -11.22 -0.09 17.44
C ASN A 26 -10.31 -0.08 16.20
N ILE A 27 -9.20 -0.83 16.28
CA ILE A 27 -8.17 -0.91 15.25
C ILE A 27 -8.67 -1.53 13.94
N GLU A 28 -9.56 -2.51 14.00
CA GLU A 28 -10.08 -3.19 12.80
C GLU A 28 -10.91 -2.20 11.96
N GLU A 29 -11.76 -1.41 12.62
CA GLU A 29 -12.53 -0.34 11.98
C GLU A 29 -11.61 0.74 11.39
N ALA A 30 -10.56 1.14 12.11
CA ALA A 30 -9.58 2.10 11.61
C ALA A 30 -8.85 1.59 10.34
N ASN A 31 -8.41 0.33 10.34
CA ASN A 31 -7.76 -0.30 9.20
C ASN A 31 -8.71 -0.35 7.98
N GLU A 32 -9.97 -0.74 8.18
CA GLU A 32 -10.93 -0.77 7.05
C GLU A 32 -11.21 0.64 6.52
N ARG A 33 -11.36 1.66 7.38
CA ARG A 33 -11.53 3.06 6.92
C ARG A 33 -10.31 3.56 6.13
N LEU A 34 -9.09 3.22 6.54
CA LEU A 34 -7.88 3.54 5.78
C LEU A 34 -7.87 2.85 4.42
N ARG A 35 -8.28 1.58 4.38
CA ARG A 35 -8.40 0.81 3.14
C ARG A 35 -9.46 1.38 2.20
N GLU A 36 -10.63 1.76 2.71
CA GLU A 36 -11.69 2.43 1.96
C GLU A 36 -11.21 3.76 1.38
N LEU A 37 -10.51 4.58 2.18
CA LEU A 37 -9.86 5.80 1.72
C LEU A 37 -8.92 5.51 0.55
N GLY A 38 -8.10 4.45 0.67
CA GLY A 38 -7.20 4.01 -0.39
C GLY A 38 -7.92 3.63 -1.68
N ARG A 39 -9.00 2.85 -1.58
CA ARG A 39 -9.83 2.49 -2.75
C ARG A 39 -10.43 3.73 -3.41
N GLY A 40 -10.92 4.69 -2.63
CA GLY A 40 -11.46 5.96 -3.14
C GLY A 40 -10.41 6.82 -3.85
N MET A 41 -9.16 6.82 -3.37
CA MET A 41 -8.05 7.52 -4.01
C MET A 41 -7.60 6.84 -5.32
N ALA A 42 -7.77 5.52 -5.42
CA ALA A 42 -7.25 4.73 -6.53
C ALA A 42 -7.80 5.15 -7.89
N GLU A 43 -9.07 5.53 -7.98
CA GLU A 43 -9.67 6.00 -9.25
C GLU A 43 -8.94 7.24 -9.77
N GLN A 44 -8.72 8.24 -8.91
CA GLN A 44 -7.99 9.44 -9.29
C GLN A 44 -6.54 9.12 -9.63
N ILE A 45 -5.85 8.33 -8.79
CA ILE A 45 -4.48 7.87 -9.08
C ILE A 45 -4.42 7.19 -10.45
N TYR A 46 -5.36 6.31 -10.76
CA TYR A 46 -5.38 5.55 -12.00
C TYR A 46 -5.59 6.45 -13.22
N LEU A 47 -6.45 7.48 -13.11
CA LEU A 47 -6.78 8.41 -14.19
C LEU A 47 -5.76 9.55 -14.38
N THR A 48 -5.09 9.99 -13.31
CA THR A 48 -4.18 11.14 -13.36
C THR A 48 -2.71 10.75 -13.46
N THR A 49 -2.41 9.46 -13.57
CA THR A 49 -1.03 8.96 -13.69
C THR A 49 -0.88 8.04 -14.89
N GLU A 50 0.36 7.75 -15.26
CA GLU A 50 0.69 6.88 -16.39
C GLU A 50 0.49 5.38 -16.09
N ILE A 51 -0.20 5.01 -14.98
CA ILE A 51 -0.41 3.60 -14.61
C ILE A 51 -1.16 2.87 -15.71
N VAL A 52 -2.20 3.48 -16.30
CA VAL A 52 -2.97 2.89 -17.41
C VAL A 52 -2.05 2.54 -18.57
N ASP A 53 -1.21 3.49 -18.99
CA ASP A 53 -0.40 3.41 -20.20
C ASP A 53 0.86 2.54 -20.03
N LYS A 54 1.43 2.51 -18.83
CA LYS A 54 2.69 1.79 -18.54
C LYS A 54 2.48 0.36 -18.06
N THR A 55 1.24 -0.08 -17.91
CA THR A 55 0.91 -1.43 -17.43
C THR A 55 0.07 -2.16 -18.46
N LYS A 56 0.19 -3.49 -18.49
CA LYS A 56 -0.59 -4.31 -19.42
C LYS A 56 -2.08 -4.07 -19.23
N GLU A 57 -2.84 -4.19 -20.31
CA GLU A 57 -4.31 -4.15 -20.26
C GLU A 57 -4.89 -5.34 -19.50
N SER A 58 -4.29 -6.52 -19.67
CA SER A 58 -4.70 -7.75 -19.00
C SER A 58 -3.57 -8.31 -18.13
N ILE A 59 -3.91 -8.60 -16.88
CA ILE A 59 -3.01 -9.16 -15.87
C ILE A 59 -3.54 -10.57 -15.54
N MET A 60 -2.80 -11.60 -15.94
CA MET A 60 -3.28 -13.00 -15.82
C MET A 60 -2.40 -13.88 -14.94
N THR A 61 -1.22 -13.40 -14.56
CA THR A 61 -0.21 -14.20 -13.85
C THR A 61 0.31 -13.47 -12.62
N ARG A 62 0.92 -14.22 -11.67
CA ARG A 62 1.58 -13.61 -10.51
C ARG A 62 2.74 -12.71 -10.94
N GLU A 63 3.43 -13.08 -12.00
CA GLU A 63 4.51 -12.32 -12.61
C GLU A 63 4.00 -10.98 -13.19
N ASP A 64 2.80 -10.96 -13.78
CA ASP A 64 2.17 -9.72 -14.24
C ASP A 64 1.77 -8.82 -13.07
N VAL A 65 1.26 -9.41 -11.97
CA VAL A 65 0.94 -8.67 -10.74
C VAL A 65 2.19 -8.06 -10.12
N ALA A 66 3.30 -8.81 -10.03
CA ALA A 66 4.58 -8.28 -9.55
C ALA A 66 5.07 -7.10 -10.40
N LYS A 67 4.98 -7.19 -11.73
CA LYS A 67 5.35 -6.09 -12.64
C LYS A 67 4.44 -4.87 -12.48
N LEU A 68 3.14 -5.09 -12.28
CA LEU A 68 2.19 -4.01 -11.99
C LEU A 68 2.56 -3.30 -10.69
N ILE A 69 2.87 -4.05 -9.63
CA ILE A 69 3.33 -3.47 -8.35
C ILE A 69 4.59 -2.65 -8.55
N GLU A 70 5.60 -3.16 -9.28
CA GLU A 70 6.81 -2.38 -9.58
C GLU A 70 6.48 -1.08 -10.33
N ALA A 71 5.58 -1.13 -11.30
CA ALA A 71 5.15 0.05 -12.05
C ALA A 71 4.43 1.07 -11.15
N VAL A 72 3.54 0.62 -10.27
CA VAL A 72 2.85 1.47 -9.29
C VAL A 72 3.86 2.17 -8.37
N TYR A 73 4.83 1.43 -7.82
CA TYR A 73 5.90 2.03 -7.01
C TYR A 73 6.71 3.05 -7.81
N LYS A 74 7.06 2.74 -9.06
CA LYS A 74 7.85 3.65 -9.89
C LYS A 74 7.07 4.92 -10.22
N ILE A 75 5.78 4.83 -10.49
CA ILE A 75 4.96 5.97 -10.89
C ILE A 75 4.64 6.86 -9.68
N LEU A 76 4.30 6.26 -8.53
CA LEU A 76 3.90 7.03 -7.34
C LEU A 76 5.09 7.59 -6.57
N TYR A 77 6.23 6.89 -6.59
CA TYR A 77 7.34 7.14 -5.66
C TYR A 77 8.70 7.25 -6.35
N ASP A 78 8.75 7.18 -7.68
CA ASP A 78 9.97 7.17 -8.49
C ASP A 78 10.99 6.05 -8.13
N ARG A 79 10.54 4.98 -7.46
CA ARG A 79 11.41 3.91 -6.94
C ARG A 79 10.79 2.52 -7.08
N LYS A 80 11.48 1.49 -6.57
CA LYS A 80 10.98 0.11 -6.46
C LYS A 80 10.80 -0.25 -4.98
N PRO A 81 9.94 -1.23 -4.64
CA PRO A 81 9.98 -1.82 -3.30
C PRO A 81 11.35 -2.46 -3.06
N THR A 82 11.70 -2.70 -1.81
CA THR A 82 12.95 -3.38 -1.45
C THR A 82 13.00 -4.78 -2.04
N GLU A 83 11.88 -5.51 -1.99
CA GLU A 83 11.79 -6.87 -2.52
C GLU A 83 10.35 -7.19 -2.95
N ILE A 84 10.23 -8.01 -4.00
CA ILE A 84 8.99 -8.69 -4.37
C ILE A 84 9.30 -10.19 -4.42
N ASP A 85 8.67 -10.95 -3.53
CA ASP A 85 8.84 -12.40 -3.40
C ASP A 85 7.61 -13.14 -3.91
N MET A 86 7.81 -14.00 -4.91
CA MET A 86 6.82 -14.90 -5.48
C MET A 86 7.16 -16.38 -5.28
N GLU A 87 8.40 -16.66 -4.84
CA GLU A 87 8.94 -18.01 -4.72
C GLU A 87 8.51 -18.63 -3.38
N SER A 88 8.70 -17.91 -2.28
CA SER A 88 8.30 -18.37 -0.96
C SER A 88 6.80 -18.13 -0.71
N ALA A 89 6.23 -17.11 -1.36
CA ALA A 89 4.83 -16.73 -1.31
C ALA A 89 3.95 -17.62 -2.24
N ARG A 90 3.69 -18.87 -1.84
CA ARG A 90 2.87 -19.80 -2.64
C ARG A 90 1.48 -19.22 -2.90
N GLY A 91 1.13 -19.03 -4.18
CA GLY A 91 -0.17 -18.49 -4.60
C GLY A 91 -0.38 -17.00 -4.31
N SER A 92 0.67 -16.28 -3.94
CA SER A 92 0.64 -14.85 -3.62
C SER A 92 1.85 -14.12 -4.18
N VAL A 93 1.84 -12.80 -4.06
CA VAL A 93 2.97 -11.91 -4.32
C VAL A 93 3.21 -11.10 -3.05
N ARG A 94 4.35 -11.31 -2.39
CA ARG A 94 4.72 -10.57 -1.17
C ARG A 94 5.62 -9.39 -1.53
N ILE A 95 5.31 -8.23 -0.98
CA ILE A 95 6.03 -6.97 -1.16
C ILE A 95 6.69 -6.61 0.16
N SER A 96 7.96 -6.22 0.13
CA SER A 96 8.70 -5.69 1.27
C SER A 96 9.24 -4.31 0.95
N ASP A 97 8.97 -3.32 1.81
CA ASP A 97 9.54 -1.97 1.72
C ASP A 97 10.19 -1.55 3.04
N LYS A 98 11.52 -1.55 3.06
CA LYS A 98 12.34 -1.07 4.18
C LYS A 98 12.38 0.45 4.26
N ASP A 99 12.09 1.16 3.17
CA ASP A 99 12.18 2.61 3.08
C ASP A 99 10.80 3.25 2.84
N CYS A 100 9.73 2.59 3.33
CA CYS A 100 8.33 2.98 3.17
C CYS A 100 8.10 4.49 3.30
N ILE A 101 7.61 5.14 2.24
CA ILE A 101 7.34 6.59 2.20
C ILE A 101 6.35 6.99 3.28
N TRP A 102 5.28 6.22 3.43
CA TRP A 102 4.21 6.51 4.37
C TRP A 102 4.74 6.56 5.81
N CYS A 103 5.62 5.63 6.20
CA CYS A 103 6.09 5.52 7.58
C CYS A 103 7.26 6.45 7.95
N GLN A 104 7.63 7.41 7.11
CA GLN A 104 8.74 8.30 7.40
C GLN A 104 8.41 9.21 8.59
N ASP A 105 9.23 9.12 9.64
CA ASP A 105 9.09 9.89 10.89
C ASP A 105 7.76 9.61 11.65
N VAL A 106 7.14 8.46 11.40
CA VAL A 106 5.93 8.01 12.11
C VAL A 106 6.32 6.98 13.16
N ASN A 107 5.92 7.22 14.40
CA ASN A 107 6.07 6.26 15.50
C ASN A 107 4.73 6.05 16.21
N LEU A 108 4.16 4.86 16.03
CA LEU A 108 2.92 4.36 16.62
C LEU A 108 3.19 3.06 17.41
N GLU A 109 4.36 2.98 18.06
CA GLU A 109 4.72 1.88 18.95
C GLU A 109 3.59 1.58 19.95
N GLY A 110 3.23 0.30 20.05
CA GLY A 110 2.16 -0.18 20.94
C GLY A 110 0.79 -0.31 20.28
N MET A 111 0.57 0.22 19.08
CA MET A 111 -0.68 0.03 18.31
C MET A 111 -0.71 -1.32 17.57
N ARG A 112 -0.68 -2.42 18.32
CA ARG A 112 -0.62 -3.77 17.75
C ARG A 112 -1.82 -4.04 16.84
N GLY A 113 -1.53 -4.48 15.62
CA GLY A 113 -2.54 -4.80 14.60
C GLY A 113 -3.00 -3.61 13.77
N PHE A 114 -2.56 -2.40 14.09
CA PHE A 114 -2.83 -1.22 13.27
C PHE A 114 -1.90 -1.21 12.06
N GLY A 115 -2.51 -1.10 10.87
CA GLY A 115 -1.81 -0.96 9.60
C GLY A 115 -1.81 0.50 9.18
N TYR A 116 -0.75 1.24 9.55
CA TYR A 116 -0.60 2.64 9.14
C TYR A 116 -0.49 2.78 7.62
N CYS A 117 -0.27 1.70 6.87
CA CYS A 117 -0.23 1.76 5.41
C CYS A 117 -1.41 1.03 4.75
N GLU A 118 -2.51 0.80 5.47
CA GLU A 118 -3.70 0.15 4.92
C GLU A 118 -4.33 0.95 3.76
N VAL A 119 -4.07 2.26 3.71
CA VAL A 119 -4.40 3.08 2.53
C VAL A 119 -3.77 2.52 1.25
N PHE A 120 -2.52 2.05 1.32
CA PHE A 120 -1.83 1.49 0.18
C PHE A 120 -2.39 0.11 -0.21
N SER A 121 -2.82 -0.69 0.77
CA SER A 121 -3.57 -1.93 0.52
C SER A 121 -4.83 -1.65 -0.31
N GLY A 122 -5.61 -0.64 0.08
CA GLY A 122 -6.80 -0.23 -0.66
C GLY A 122 -6.52 0.29 -2.07
N ILE A 123 -5.45 1.08 -2.24
CA ILE A 123 -5.01 1.56 -3.55
C ILE A 123 -4.66 0.38 -4.47
N LEU A 124 -3.85 -0.57 -3.99
CA LEU A 124 -3.44 -1.73 -4.78
C LEU A 124 -4.63 -2.64 -5.13
N GLU A 125 -5.53 -2.91 -4.19
CA GLU A 125 -6.75 -3.70 -4.45
C GLU A 125 -7.57 -3.08 -5.60
N ALA A 126 -7.80 -1.78 -5.57
CA ALA A 126 -8.59 -1.10 -6.59
C ALA A 126 -7.88 -1.06 -7.95
N ILE A 127 -6.57 -0.78 -8.00
CA ILE A 127 -5.79 -0.81 -9.25
C ILE A 127 -5.81 -2.20 -9.88
N LEU A 128 -5.65 -3.26 -9.06
CA LEU A 128 -5.75 -4.65 -9.52
C LEU A 128 -7.14 -4.95 -10.09
N ALA A 129 -8.20 -4.51 -9.40
CA ALA A 129 -9.57 -4.66 -9.86
C ALA A 129 -9.84 -3.93 -11.20
N PHE A 130 -9.31 -2.73 -11.40
CA PHE A 130 -9.41 -2.00 -12.67
C PHE A 130 -8.74 -2.73 -13.84
N LYS A 131 -7.75 -3.59 -13.55
CA LYS A 131 -7.08 -4.46 -14.52
C LYS A 131 -7.68 -5.87 -14.60
N GLY A 132 -8.85 -6.07 -14.00
CA GLY A 132 -9.60 -7.34 -14.03
C GLY A 132 -9.02 -8.43 -13.13
N VAL A 133 -8.22 -8.07 -12.13
CA VAL A 133 -7.65 -9.02 -11.16
C VAL A 133 -8.42 -8.95 -9.85
N GLU A 134 -9.07 -10.04 -9.48
CA GLU A 134 -9.60 -10.19 -8.14
C GLU A 134 -8.46 -10.59 -7.19
N ALA A 135 -8.15 -9.70 -6.24
CA ALA A 135 -7.10 -9.91 -5.27
C ALA A 135 -7.43 -9.24 -3.95
N LYS A 136 -6.91 -9.82 -2.86
CA LYS A 136 -6.92 -9.22 -1.53
C LYS A 136 -5.50 -8.86 -1.12
N VAL A 137 -5.31 -7.63 -0.63
CA VAL A 137 -4.00 -7.15 -0.16
C VAL A 137 -4.03 -7.09 1.36
N PHE A 138 -3.08 -7.73 2.01
CA PHE A 138 -2.95 -7.75 3.47
C PHE A 138 -1.67 -7.04 3.88
N GLU A 139 -1.76 -6.02 4.74
CA GLU A 139 -0.58 -5.49 5.41
C GLU A 139 -0.20 -6.46 6.55
N GLU A 140 0.85 -7.25 6.35
CA GLU A 140 1.30 -8.25 7.32
C GLU A 140 2.08 -7.62 8.47
N SER A 141 2.77 -6.51 8.20
CA SER A 141 3.49 -5.72 9.21
C SER A 141 3.76 -4.30 8.73
N CYS A 142 3.90 -3.36 9.67
CA CYS A 142 4.07 -1.94 9.39
C CYS A 142 5.28 -1.37 10.14
N LYS A 143 6.12 -0.59 9.46
CA LYS A 143 7.25 0.10 10.13
C LYS A 143 6.78 1.09 11.18
N ALA A 144 5.67 1.80 10.94
CA ALA A 144 5.13 2.76 11.88
C ALA A 144 4.78 2.15 13.24
N THR A 145 4.46 0.85 13.29
CA THR A 145 4.13 0.13 14.53
C THR A 145 5.30 -0.70 15.09
N GLY A 146 6.52 -0.47 14.59
CA GLY A 146 7.76 -1.04 15.11
C GLY A 146 8.36 -2.20 14.31
N ALA A 147 7.80 -2.55 13.13
CA ALA A 147 8.40 -3.56 12.27
C ALA A 147 9.67 -3.04 11.55
N SER A 148 10.53 -3.94 11.09
CA SER A 148 11.75 -3.58 10.35
C SER A 148 11.48 -3.17 8.89
N ALA A 149 10.34 -3.57 8.34
CA ALA A 149 9.86 -3.24 6.99
C ALA A 149 8.33 -3.22 6.97
N CYS A 150 7.74 -2.52 5.99
CA CYS A 150 6.33 -2.71 5.68
C CYS A 150 6.21 -3.92 4.75
N LEU A 151 5.31 -4.84 5.09
CA LEU A 151 5.10 -6.05 4.33
C LEU A 151 3.65 -6.11 3.87
N TRP A 152 3.45 -6.33 2.57
CA TRP A 152 2.13 -6.61 2.01
C TRP A 152 2.12 -7.95 1.33
N ASN A 153 1.01 -8.68 1.50
CA ASN A 153 0.76 -9.93 0.80
C ASN A 153 -0.43 -9.77 -0.13
N VAL A 154 -0.19 -9.87 -1.42
CA VAL A 154 -1.21 -9.82 -2.46
C VAL A 154 -1.62 -11.24 -2.79
N ARG A 155 -2.83 -11.62 -2.37
CA ARG A 155 -3.40 -12.94 -2.60
C ARG A 155 -4.42 -12.86 -3.73
N LEU A 156 -4.18 -13.61 -4.81
CA LEU A 156 -5.14 -13.77 -5.90
C LEU A 156 -6.31 -14.64 -5.42
N THR A 157 -7.53 -14.27 -5.80
CA THR A 157 -8.77 -14.98 -5.43
C THR A 157 -9.37 -15.72 -6.61
#